data_AF-A0A7S3M0N7-F1
#
_entry.id   AF-A0A7S3M0N7-F1
#
_cell.length_a   1.000
_cell.length_b   1.000
_cell.length_c   1.000
_cell.angle_alpha   90.00
_cell.angle_beta   90.00
_cell.angle_gamma   90.00
#
_symmetry.space_group_name_H-M   'P 1'
#
loop_
_entity.id
_entity.type
_entity.pdbx_description
1 polymer ?
#
loop_
_entity_poly.entity_id
_entity_poly.type
_entity_poly.pdbx_seq_one_letter_code
_entity_poly.pdbx_strand_id
1 'polypeptide(L)'
;ITAFEQESPDGCLRLALELGEDGDKERHIEVDALISLTGFHPDKEMWSEIQVHMCYASDGPMKLASSLLAAKLAMEGDPAAAGDCLSQAAPGPQTLLNPEPDFYVLGMKSYGRNSTFLMRVGYEQVDLLMEQLKQDGSSH
;
A
#
# COMPACT_ATOMS: atom_id res chain seq x y z
N ILE A 1 11.69 5.84 -16.31
CA ILE A 1 12.89 4.98 -16.35
C ILE A 1 12.39 3.56 -16.27
N THR A 2 12.30 2.91 -17.42
CA THR A 2 12.18 1.45 -17.50
C THR A 2 13.61 0.92 -17.56
N ALA A 3 13.93 -0.08 -16.74
CA ALA A 3 15.25 -0.69 -16.72
C ALA A 3 15.10 -2.18 -16.99
N PHE A 4 15.80 -2.67 -18.01
CA PHE A 4 15.92 -4.09 -18.29
C PHE A 4 17.27 -4.57 -17.79
N GLU A 5 17.25 -5.68 -17.04
CA GLU A 5 18.44 -6.31 -16.47
C GLU A 5 18.86 -7.47 -17.37
N GLN A 6 20.14 -7.46 -17.76
CA GLN A 6 20.78 -8.61 -18.37
C GLN A 6 22.05 -8.93 -17.59
N GLU A 7 22.13 -10.17 -17.10
CA GLU A 7 23.30 -10.67 -16.38
C GLU A 7 24.44 -10.90 -17.38
N SER A 8 25.57 -10.22 -17.17
CA SER A 8 26.79 -10.40 -17.98
C SER A 8 27.50 -11.69 -17.59
N PRO A 9 28.21 -12.38 -18.51
CA PRO A 9 29.02 -13.56 -18.19
C PRO A 9 30.05 -13.35 -17.07
N ASP A 10 30.41 -12.09 -16.81
CA ASP A 10 31.41 -11.67 -15.82
C ASP A 10 30.81 -11.43 -14.42
N GLY A 11 29.49 -11.60 -14.25
CA GLY A 11 28.77 -11.37 -12.99
C GLY A 11 28.32 -9.92 -12.75
N CYS A 12 28.61 -9.00 -13.67
CA CYS A 12 28.08 -7.63 -13.64
C CYS A 12 26.68 -7.54 -14.25
N LEU A 13 25.84 -6.65 -13.72
CA LEU A 13 24.53 -6.33 -14.27
C LEU A 13 24.65 -5.23 -15.31
N ARG A 14 24.15 -5.47 -16.52
CA ARG A 14 24.04 -4.45 -17.57
C ARG A 14 22.60 -3.94 -17.61
N LEU A 15 22.44 -2.65 -17.32
CA LEU A 15 21.15 -1.98 -17.29
C LEU A 15 20.97 -1.15 -18.56
N ALA A 16 19.90 -1.39 -19.30
CA ALA A 16 19.42 -0.50 -20.35
C ALA A 16 18.42 0.50 -19.72
N LEU A 17 18.75 1.79 -19.74
CA LEU A 17 17.91 2.86 -19.22
C LEU A 17 17.28 3.61 -20.38
N GLU A 18 15.97 3.61 -20.45
CA GLU A 18 15.21 4.50 -21.33
C GLU A 18 14.99 5.84 -20.63
N LEU A 19 15.55 6.90 -21.22
CA LEU A 19 15.47 8.29 -20.72
C LEU A 19 14.56 9.13 -21.62
N GLY A 20 13.60 9.82 -21.01
CA GLY A 20 12.60 10.66 -21.70
C GLY A 20 11.22 10.01 -21.77
N GLU A 21 10.19 10.80 -22.10
CA GLU A 21 8.81 10.32 -22.21
C GLU A 21 8.58 9.44 -23.46
N ASP A 22 9.42 9.61 -24.50
CA ASP A 22 9.32 8.89 -25.79
C ASP A 22 10.39 7.80 -25.99
N GLY A 23 11.24 7.51 -24.98
CA GLY A 23 12.27 6.46 -25.08
C GLY A 23 13.43 6.72 -26.05
N ASP A 24 13.52 7.93 -26.62
CA ASP A 24 14.48 8.29 -27.70
C ASP A 24 15.96 8.31 -27.27
N LYS A 25 16.26 8.07 -25.98
CA LYS A 25 17.61 7.99 -25.45
C LYS A 25 17.78 6.74 -24.59
N GLU A 26 18.34 5.71 -25.19
CA GLU A 26 18.81 4.52 -24.48
C GLU A 26 20.23 4.76 -23.94
N ARG A 27 20.43 4.48 -22.65
CA ARG A 27 21.74 4.51 -22.01
C ARG A 27 22.02 3.18 -21.34
N HIS A 28 23.17 2.59 -21.65
CA HIS A 28 23.65 1.40 -20.94
C HIS A 28 24.55 1.81 -19.77
N ILE A 29 24.36 1.16 -18.62
CA ILE A 29 25.22 1.29 -17.44
C ILE A 29 25.53 -0.12 -16.92
N GLU A 30 26.78 -0.34 -16.53
CA GLU A 30 27.22 -1.56 -15.85
C GLU A 30 27.32 -1.28 -14.36
N VAL A 31 26.70 -2.15 -13.55
CA VAL A 31 26.70 -2.05 -12.07
C VAL A 31 26.91 -3.42 -11.46
N ASP A 32 27.51 -3.46 -10.27
CA ASP A 32 27.66 -4.70 -9.50
C ASP A 32 26.36 -5.14 -8.82
N ALA A 33 25.49 -4.17 -8.47
CA ALA A 33 24.22 -4.44 -7.79
C ALA A 33 23.15 -3.41 -8.14
N LEU A 34 21.90 -3.86 -8.27
CA LEU A 34 20.71 -3.04 -8.42
C LEU A 34 19.77 -3.24 -7.23
N ILE A 35 19.38 -2.14 -6.56
CA ILE A 35 18.41 -2.16 -5.46
C ILE A 35 17.19 -1.35 -5.90
N SER A 36 16.07 -2.03 -6.18
CA SER A 36 14.82 -1.36 -6.52
C SER A 36 14.03 -1.02 -5.26
N LEU A 37 13.87 0.27 -4.98
CA LEU A 37 13.08 0.79 -3.86
C LEU A 37 11.79 1.47 -4.34
N THR A 38 11.18 0.96 -5.39
CA THR A 38 9.99 1.55 -6.04
C THR A 38 8.66 1.24 -5.34
N GLY A 39 8.72 0.65 -4.14
CA GLY A 39 7.55 0.21 -3.38
C GLY A 39 7.06 -1.18 -3.79
N PHE A 40 5.80 -1.47 -3.47
CA PHE A 40 5.18 -2.78 -3.63
C PHE A 40 3.68 -2.60 -3.96
N HIS A 41 3.05 -3.70 -4.38
CA HIS A 41 1.61 -3.79 -4.60
C HIS A 41 1.02 -4.93 -3.77
N PRO A 42 -0.23 -4.81 -3.30
CA PRO A 42 -0.92 -5.93 -2.70
C PRO A 42 -1.18 -7.02 -3.75
N ASP A 43 -1.11 -8.28 -3.34
CA ASP A 43 -1.63 -9.39 -4.14
C ASP A 43 -3.17 -9.34 -4.16
N LYS A 44 -3.75 -9.22 -5.36
CA LYS A 44 -5.19 -9.03 -5.56
C LYS A 44 -5.88 -10.24 -6.17
N GLU A 45 -5.20 -11.37 -6.35
CA GLU A 45 -5.73 -12.53 -7.07
C GLU A 45 -7.09 -12.95 -6.52
N MET A 46 -7.23 -13.06 -5.19
CA MET A 46 -8.51 -13.44 -4.56
C MET A 46 -9.63 -12.41 -4.75
N TRP A 47 -9.31 -11.12 -4.91
CA TRP A 47 -10.30 -10.05 -4.92
C TRP A 47 -11.17 -10.04 -6.18
N SER A 48 -10.80 -10.77 -7.24
CA SER A 48 -11.65 -10.93 -8.43
C SER A 48 -12.90 -11.76 -8.15
N GLU A 49 -12.85 -12.65 -7.17
CA GLU A 49 -13.91 -13.62 -6.89
C GLU A 49 -14.88 -13.15 -5.79
N ILE A 50 -14.54 -12.07 -5.08
CA ILE A 50 -15.29 -11.55 -3.93
C ILE A 50 -15.54 -10.05 -4.05
N GLN A 51 -16.53 -9.55 -3.32
CA GLN A 51 -17.01 -8.16 -3.44
C GLN A 51 -16.14 -7.17 -2.68
N VAL A 52 -14.87 -7.03 -3.07
CA VAL A 52 -13.94 -6.03 -2.51
C VAL A 52 -14.04 -4.72 -3.29
N HIS A 53 -14.51 -3.65 -2.64
CA HIS A 53 -14.51 -2.32 -3.24
C HIS A 53 -13.14 -1.66 -3.08
N MET A 54 -12.39 -1.64 -4.17
CA MET A 54 -11.00 -1.18 -4.21
C MET A 54 -10.88 0.29 -4.63
N CYS A 55 -9.97 1.02 -3.99
CA CYS A 55 -9.55 2.36 -4.43
C CYS A 55 -8.66 2.25 -5.68
N TYR A 56 -9.03 2.95 -6.75
CA TYR A 56 -8.28 2.96 -8.00
C TYR A 56 -6.86 3.53 -7.89
N ALA A 57 -6.61 4.41 -6.90
CA ALA A 57 -5.32 5.08 -6.75
C ALA A 57 -4.35 4.27 -5.88
N SER A 58 -4.84 3.69 -4.78
CA SER A 58 -4.00 2.97 -3.82
C SER A 58 -4.05 1.46 -3.95
N ASP A 59 -4.97 0.87 -4.71
CA ASP A 59 -5.23 -0.59 -4.69
C ASP A 59 -5.61 -1.13 -3.29
N GLY A 60 -5.98 -0.28 -2.33
CA GLY A 60 -6.47 -0.68 -1.01
C GLY A 60 -8.00 -0.69 -0.92
N PRO A 61 -8.60 -1.27 0.14
CA PRO A 61 -10.03 -1.12 0.45
C PRO A 61 -10.48 0.34 0.48
N MET A 62 -11.55 0.67 -0.24
CA MET A 62 -11.97 2.05 -0.50
C MET A 62 -12.23 2.88 0.78
N LYS A 63 -12.87 2.29 1.80
CA LYS A 63 -13.19 3.00 3.04
C LYS A 63 -11.92 3.40 3.81
N LEU A 64 -10.95 2.49 3.91
CA LEU A 64 -9.68 2.79 4.54
C LEU A 64 -8.85 3.77 3.69
N ALA A 65 -8.76 3.54 2.38
CA ALA A 65 -8.02 4.42 1.46
C ALA A 65 -8.52 5.87 1.49
N SER A 66 -9.84 6.08 1.53
CA SER A 66 -10.43 7.41 1.64
C SER A 66 -10.16 8.07 2.99
N SER A 67 -10.20 7.30 4.08
CA SER A 67 -9.85 7.79 5.42
C SER A 67 -8.39 8.24 5.50
N LEU A 68 -7.47 7.48 4.92
CA LEU A 68 -6.04 7.82 4.87
C LEU A 68 -5.78 9.05 4.00
N LEU A 69 -6.46 9.16 2.85
CA LEU A 69 -6.37 10.34 2.00
C LEU A 69 -6.89 11.59 2.72
N ALA A 70 -8.05 11.50 3.39
CA ALA A 70 -8.61 12.59 4.17
C ALA A 70 -7.67 13.03 5.30
N ALA A 71 -7.06 12.08 6.02
CA ALA A 71 -6.06 12.38 7.05
C ALA A 71 -4.83 13.10 6.47
N LYS A 72 -4.34 12.66 5.30
CA LYS A 72 -3.23 13.33 4.60
C LYS A 72 -3.60 14.76 4.20
N LEU A 73 -4.77 14.95 3.57
CA LEU A 73 -5.24 16.26 3.12
C LEU A 73 -5.48 17.21 4.30
N ALA A 74 -5.94 16.71 5.45
CA ALA A 74 -6.11 17.52 6.66
C ALA A 74 -4.77 18.06 7.20
N MET A 75 -3.65 17.40 6.89
CA MET A 75 -2.30 17.84 7.27
C MET A 75 -1.59 18.63 6.15
N GLU A 76 -2.08 18.59 4.90
CA GLU A 76 -1.52 19.34 3.77
C GLU A 76 -1.85 20.84 3.91
N GLY A 77 -0.89 21.61 4.40
CA GLY A 77 -0.97 23.08 4.46
C GLY A 77 -0.54 23.70 5.79
N ASP A 78 -0.41 22.89 6.84
CA ASP A 78 0.10 23.33 8.14
C ASP A 78 1.41 22.59 8.49
N PRO A 79 2.58 23.25 8.39
CA PRO A 79 3.86 22.63 8.71
C PRO A 79 4.00 22.24 10.20
N ALA A 80 3.14 22.75 11.10
CA ALA A 80 3.05 22.29 12.48
C ALA A 80 2.13 21.08 12.65
N ALA A 81 1.23 20.83 11.68
CA ALA A 81 0.34 19.66 11.64
C ALA A 81 0.90 18.48 10.85
N ALA A 82 2.08 18.62 10.21
CA ALA A 82 2.92 17.50 9.83
C ALA A 82 3.43 16.80 11.10
N GLY A 83 2.49 16.18 11.82
CA GLY A 83 2.70 15.54 13.11
C GLY A 83 3.69 14.39 13.00
N ASP A 84 4.12 13.88 14.15
CA ASP A 84 4.97 12.70 14.23
C ASP A 84 4.38 11.57 13.36
N CYS A 85 5.13 11.12 12.36
CA CYS A 85 4.69 10.07 11.44
C CYS A 85 4.38 8.76 12.18
N LEU A 86 4.85 8.60 13.42
CA LEU A 86 4.57 7.48 14.32
C LEU A 86 3.26 7.63 15.10
N SER A 87 2.64 8.82 15.11
CA SER A 87 1.40 9.12 15.85
C SER A 87 0.11 8.69 15.13
N GLN A 88 0.22 7.96 14.02
CA GLN A 88 -0.93 7.47 13.26
C GLN A 88 -1.85 6.59 14.12
N ALA A 89 -3.13 6.94 14.22
CA ALA A 89 -4.14 6.09 14.83
C ALA A 89 -4.71 5.14 13.78
N ALA A 90 -5.01 3.90 14.17
CA ALA A 90 -5.81 3.02 13.32
C ALA A 90 -7.18 3.68 13.04
N PRO A 91 -7.57 3.84 11.76
CA PRO A 91 -8.93 4.26 11.44
C PRO A 91 -9.92 3.23 11.98
N GLY A 92 -11.07 3.69 12.49
CA GLY A 92 -12.01 2.85 13.23
C GLY A 92 -12.51 1.60 12.48
N PRO A 93 -13.17 0.65 13.16
CA PRO A 93 -13.49 -0.69 12.63
C PRO A 93 -14.32 -0.65 11.35
N GLN A 94 -15.18 0.36 11.19
CA GLN A 94 -15.99 0.59 10.00
C GLN A 94 -15.18 0.78 8.71
N THR A 95 -13.93 1.21 8.83
CA THR A 95 -13.02 1.39 7.69
C THR A 95 -12.45 0.07 7.16
N LEU A 96 -12.51 -0.99 7.95
CA LEU A 96 -12.04 -2.33 7.62
C LEU A 96 -13.10 -3.16 6.88
N LEU A 97 -14.35 -2.67 6.83
CA LEU A 97 -15.49 -3.34 6.22
C LEU A 97 -15.55 -3.16 4.71
N ASN A 98 -15.71 -4.27 4.00
CA ASN A 98 -15.95 -4.29 2.55
C ASN A 98 -17.42 -4.63 2.25
N PRO A 99 -17.89 -4.48 1.00
CA PRO A 99 -19.20 -4.99 0.60
C PRO A 99 -19.34 -6.50 0.79
N GLU A 100 -18.25 -7.25 0.59
CA GLU A 100 -18.20 -8.67 0.93
C GLU A 100 -18.43 -8.89 2.43
N PRO A 101 -19.50 -9.60 2.84
CA PRO A 101 -19.77 -9.87 4.24
C PRO A 101 -18.71 -10.77 4.85
N ASP A 102 -18.42 -10.57 6.13
CA ASP A 102 -17.46 -11.37 6.92
C ASP A 102 -16.03 -11.48 6.32
N PHE A 103 -15.70 -10.59 5.38
CA PHE A 103 -14.38 -10.52 4.76
C PHE A 103 -13.66 -9.21 5.10
N TYR A 104 -12.49 -9.35 5.71
CA TYR A 104 -11.71 -8.24 6.23
C TYR A 104 -10.30 -8.26 5.65
N VAL A 105 -9.83 -7.09 5.21
CA VAL A 105 -8.46 -6.91 4.73
C VAL A 105 -7.71 -6.10 5.78
N LEU A 106 -6.71 -6.71 6.42
CA LEU A 106 -5.93 -6.10 7.49
C LEU A 106 -4.44 -6.02 7.11
N GLY A 107 -3.68 -5.31 7.95
CA GLY A 107 -2.24 -5.19 7.85
C GLY A 107 -1.80 -4.42 6.61
N MET A 108 -0.60 -4.73 6.12
CA MET A 108 -0.01 -4.04 4.97
C MET A 108 -0.91 -4.07 3.73
N LYS A 109 -1.62 -5.19 3.51
CA LYS A 109 -2.50 -5.38 2.36
C LYS A 109 -3.66 -4.37 2.36
N SER A 110 -4.13 -3.95 3.53
CA SER A 110 -5.21 -2.95 3.64
C SER A 110 -4.75 -1.54 3.26
N TYR A 111 -3.45 -1.27 3.26
CA TYR A 111 -2.88 0.02 2.84
C TYR A 111 -2.64 0.09 1.32
N GLY A 112 -2.75 -1.03 0.62
CA GLY A 112 -2.50 -1.11 -0.82
C GLY A 112 -1.07 -0.66 -1.13
N ARG A 113 -0.91 0.35 -1.99
CA ARG A 113 0.36 0.98 -2.39
C ARG A 113 0.81 2.08 -1.43
N ASN A 114 0.03 2.38 -0.39
CA ASN A 114 0.41 3.40 0.58
C ASN A 114 1.55 2.88 1.47
N SER A 115 2.66 3.62 1.50
CA SER A 115 3.86 3.28 2.26
C SER A 115 3.84 3.72 3.72
N THR A 116 2.76 4.34 4.21
CA THR A 116 2.70 4.87 5.59
C THR A 116 2.32 3.85 6.65
N PHE A 117 2.13 2.58 6.28
CA PHE A 117 1.75 1.52 7.22
C PHE A 117 2.78 1.33 8.33
N LEU A 118 2.30 1.15 9.56
CA LEU A 118 3.12 0.81 10.73
C LEU A 118 2.60 -0.49 11.35
N MET A 119 3.51 -1.36 11.81
CA MET A 119 3.16 -2.62 12.47
C MET A 119 2.23 -2.41 13.67
N ARG A 120 2.43 -1.32 14.44
CA ARG A 120 1.53 -0.93 15.55
C ARG A 120 0.08 -0.78 15.07
N VAL A 121 -0.12 -0.09 13.95
CA VAL A 121 -1.46 0.09 13.36
C VAL A 121 -2.04 -1.24 12.89
N GLY A 122 -1.21 -2.13 12.35
CA GLY A 122 -1.64 -3.49 12.00
C GLY A 122 -2.17 -4.30 13.19
N TYR A 123 -1.52 -4.21 14.35
CA TYR A 123 -2.02 -4.86 15.57
C TYR A 123 -3.32 -4.23 16.06
N GLU A 124 -3.41 -2.90 16.06
CA GLU A 124 -4.65 -2.19 16.42
C GLU A 124 -5.82 -2.57 15.50
N GLN A 125 -5.58 -2.77 14.20
CA GLN A 125 -6.62 -3.25 13.27
C GLN A 125 -7.16 -4.64 13.67
N VAL A 126 -6.30 -5.54 14.13
CA VAL A 126 -6.70 -6.87 14.61
C VAL A 126 -7.56 -6.74 15.87
N ASP A 127 -7.14 -5.90 16.82
CA ASP A 127 -7.90 -5.68 18.06
C ASP A 127 -9.29 -5.08 17.77
N LEU A 128 -9.36 -4.08 16.88
CA LEU A 128 -10.61 -3.47 16.42
C LEU A 128 -11.54 -4.50 15.77
N LEU A 129 -11.00 -5.38 14.91
CA LEU A 129 -11.80 -6.44 14.29
C LEU A 129 -12.30 -7.45 15.32
N MET A 130 -11.44 -7.87 16.25
CA MET A 130 -11.82 -8.82 17.29
C MET A 130 -12.93 -8.28 18.20
N GLU A 131 -12.90 -6.99 18.50
CA GLU A 131 -13.98 -6.34 19.25
C GLU A 131 -15.28 -6.31 18.45
N GLN A 132 -15.22 -5.94 17.16
CA GLN A 132 -16.39 -5.95 16.27
C GLN A 132 -17.04 -7.34 16.20
N LEU A 133 -16.25 -8.39 15.96
CA LEU A 133 -16.75 -9.76 15.87
C LEU A 133 -17.41 -10.25 17.17
N LYS A 134 -16.91 -9.82 18.33
CA LYS A 134 -17.54 -10.15 19.63
C LYS A 134 -18.91 -9.49 19.79
N GLN A 135 -19.06 -8.25 19.33
CA GLN A 135 -20.32 -7.50 19.41
C GLN A 135 -21.38 -8.11 18.48
N ASP A 136 -20.98 -8.48 17.27
CA ASP A 136 -21.85 -9.12 16.29
C ASP A 136 -22.31 -10.50 16.78
N GLY A 137 -21.40 -11.29 17.36
CA GLY A 137 -21.73 -12.60 17.95
C GLY A 137 -22.53 -12.54 19.25
N SER A 138 -22.62 -11.39 19.91
CA SER A 138 -23.44 -11.20 21.12
C SER A 138 -24.86 -10.71 20.82
N SER A 139 -25.14 -10.34 19.56
CA SER A 139 -26.45 -9.85 19.10
C SER A 139 -27.36 -10.96 18.53
N HIS A 140 -26.92 -12.22 18.61
CA HIS A 140 -27.66 -13.44 18.24
C HIS A 140 -27.93 -14.31 19.48
#